data_AF-A0AAC9Z443-F1
#
_entry.id   AF-A0AAC9Z443-F1
#
_cell.length_a   1.000
_cell.length_b   1.000
_cell.length_c   1.000
_cell.angle_alpha   90.00
_cell.angle_beta   90.00
_cell.angle_gamma   90.00
#
_symmetry.space_group_name_H-M   'P 1'
#
loop_
_entity.id
_entity.type
_entity.pdbx_description
1 polymer ?
#
loop_
_entity_poly.entity_id
_entity_poly.type
_entity_poly.pdbx_seq_one_letter_code
_entity_poly.pdbx_strand_id
1 'polypeptide(L)'
;MRKNNKNEKTQNMNKITINLKDEVREQLLNNGVALTQVAALIGKSSETVRNWLKKNTENQIRYDFLLAICQVTDKEMSEVVIYQEN
;
A
#
# COMPACT_ATOMS: atom_id res chain seq x y z
N MET A 1 34.90 36.83 -6.77
CA MET A 1 33.43 37.00 -6.79
C MET A 1 32.79 35.62 -6.78
N ARG A 2 31.89 35.39 -5.82
CA ARG A 2 31.04 34.19 -5.65
C ARG A 2 30.18 33.98 -6.92
N LYS A 3 29.88 32.76 -7.38
CA LYS A 3 28.75 31.91 -6.92
C LYS A 3 28.93 30.50 -7.51
N ASN A 4 29.14 29.50 -6.65
CA ASN A 4 28.12 28.55 -6.14
C ASN A 4 28.03 27.28 -6.97
N ASN A 5 28.94 26.36 -6.64
CA ASN A 5 28.82 24.93 -6.82
C ASN A 5 27.56 24.47 -6.06
N LYS A 6 26.44 24.22 -6.76
CA LYS A 6 25.29 23.51 -6.19
C LYS A 6 25.65 22.03 -6.12
N ASN A 7 26.48 21.69 -5.12
CA ASN A 7 26.18 20.50 -4.31
C ASN A 7 24.71 20.71 -3.85
N GLU A 8 23.83 19.72 -3.88
CA GLU A 8 23.95 18.44 -3.23
C GLU A 8 23.10 17.43 -3.99
N LYS A 9 23.64 16.22 -4.11
CA LYS A 9 22.92 14.99 -4.42
C LYS A 9 21.60 15.00 -3.63
N THR A 10 20.49 15.27 -4.30
CA THR A 10 19.17 15.04 -3.71
C THR A 10 19.18 13.62 -3.22
N GLN A 11 19.06 13.49 -1.90
CA GLN A 11 19.29 12.26 -1.19
C GLN A 11 18.54 11.14 -1.91
N ASN A 12 19.28 10.09 -2.21
CA ASN A 12 18.75 8.77 -2.53
C ASN A 12 18.02 8.32 -1.25
N MET A 13 16.85 8.89 -0.97
CA MET A 13 15.95 8.40 0.06
C MET A 13 15.65 6.98 -0.38
N ASN A 14 16.19 6.00 0.36
CA ASN A 14 15.81 4.60 0.26
C ASN A 14 14.31 4.57 -0.05
N LYS A 15 13.94 4.24 -1.29
CA LYS A 15 12.54 4.15 -1.69
C LYS A 15 12.02 2.89 -1.01
N ILE A 16 11.64 3.03 0.25
CA ILE A 16 10.97 1.97 1.00
C ILE A 16 9.66 1.74 0.27
N THR A 17 9.63 0.64 -0.48
CA THR A 17 8.43 0.23 -1.19
C THR A 17 7.63 -0.60 -0.22
N ILE A 18 6.45 -0.09 0.14
CA ILE A 18 5.52 -0.80 1.01
C ILE A 18 4.59 -1.59 0.09
N ASN A 19 4.66 -2.91 0.18
CA ASN A 19 3.81 -3.83 -0.56
C ASN A 19 2.90 -4.61 0.40
N LEU A 20 1.75 -5.09 -0.10
CA LEU A 20 0.87 -5.96 0.68
C LEU A 20 1.44 -7.38 0.66
N LYS A 21 1.38 -8.09 1.79
CA LYS A 21 1.67 -9.52 1.81
C LYS A 21 0.71 -10.27 0.88
N ASP A 22 1.24 -11.22 0.14
CA ASP A 22 0.45 -12.05 -0.77
C ASP A 22 -0.66 -12.81 -0.02
N GLU A 23 -0.40 -13.30 1.19
CA GLU A 23 -1.41 -13.95 2.02
C GLU A 23 -2.62 -13.05 2.33
N VAL A 24 -2.37 -11.76 2.62
CA VAL A 24 -3.45 -10.79 2.89
C VAL A 24 -4.21 -10.46 1.62
N ARG A 25 -3.49 -10.34 0.50
CA ARG A 25 -4.09 -10.14 -0.83
C ARG A 25 -5.00 -11.32 -1.19
N GLU A 26 -4.55 -12.55 -1.00
CA GLU A 26 -5.34 -13.75 -1.25
C GLU A 26 -6.52 -13.86 -0.30
N GLN A 27 -6.35 -13.54 0.99
CA GLN A 27 -7.46 -13.50 1.95
C GLN A 27 -8.55 -12.51 1.52
N LEU A 28 -8.18 -11.31 1.09
CA LEU A 28 -9.15 -10.32 0.58
C LEU A 28 -9.82 -10.77 -0.71
N LEU A 29 -9.08 -11.39 -1.63
CA LEU A 29 -9.63 -11.87 -2.90
C LEU A 29 -10.57 -13.07 -2.74
N ASN A 30 -10.26 -13.98 -1.80
CA ASN A 30 -11.07 -15.15 -1.48
C ASN A 30 -12.26 -14.80 -0.58
N ASN A 31 -12.12 -13.80 0.29
CA ASN A 31 -13.19 -13.33 1.16
C ASN A 31 -13.86 -12.08 0.57
N GLY A 32 -14.83 -12.30 -0.31
CA GLY A 32 -15.58 -11.23 -0.99
C GLY A 32 -16.29 -10.26 -0.02
N VAL A 33 -16.64 -10.71 1.19
CA VAL A 33 -17.21 -9.85 2.24
C VAL A 33 -16.16 -8.84 2.72
N ALA A 34 -14.95 -9.31 3.05
CA ALA A 34 -13.85 -8.45 3.49
C ALA A 34 -13.49 -7.40 2.43
N LEU A 35 -13.40 -7.81 1.17
CA LEU A 35 -13.14 -6.89 0.05
C LEU A 35 -14.24 -5.82 -0.10
N THR A 36 -15.50 -6.19 0.10
CA THR A 36 -16.62 -5.24 0.05
C THR A 36 -16.59 -4.27 1.22
N GLN A 37 -16.24 -4.73 2.43
CA GLN A 37 -16.07 -3.87 3.59
C GLN A 37 -14.92 -2.88 3.42
N VAL A 38 -13.76 -3.35 2.95
CA VAL A 38 -12.61 -2.47 2.65
C VAL A 38 -13.02 -1.40 1.62
N ALA A 39 -13.72 -1.81 0.56
CA ALA A 39 -14.21 -0.89 -0.46
C ALA A 39 -15.19 0.15 0.11
N ALA A 40 -16.11 -0.26 1.00
CA ALA A 40 -17.03 0.63 1.67
C ALA A 40 -16.32 1.66 2.57
N LEU A 41 -15.31 1.22 3.33
CA LEU A 41 -14.54 2.10 4.23
C LEU A 41 -13.80 3.21 3.48
N ILE A 42 -13.28 2.92 2.29
CA ILE A 42 -12.55 3.89 1.46
C ILE A 42 -13.44 4.59 0.41
N GLY A 43 -14.75 4.33 0.42
CA GLY A 43 -15.72 4.91 -0.52
C GLY A 43 -15.47 4.53 -1.99
N LYS A 44 -15.04 3.29 -2.24
CA LYS A 44 -14.80 2.75 -3.59
C LYS A 44 -15.66 1.51 -3.86
N SER A 45 -15.76 1.14 -5.12
CA SER A 45 -16.39 -0.12 -5.51
C SER A 45 -15.45 -1.30 -5.24
N SER A 46 -16.02 -2.44 -4.86
CA SER A 46 -15.32 -3.71 -4.69
C SER A 46 -14.45 -4.07 -5.91
N GLU A 47 -14.94 -3.82 -7.12
CA GLU A 47 -14.18 -4.04 -8.36
C GLU A 47 -12.92 -3.17 -8.45
N THR A 48 -12.99 -1.92 -7.98
CA THR A 48 -11.84 -1.01 -7.94
C THR A 48 -10.77 -1.54 -6.99
N VAL A 49 -11.18 -1.96 -5.78
CA VAL A 49 -10.29 -2.57 -4.79
C VAL A 49 -9.65 -3.85 -5.33
N ARG A 50 -10.45 -4.72 -5.97
CA ARG A 50 -9.96 -5.95 -6.60
C ARG A 50 -8.92 -5.65 -7.68
N ASN A 51 -9.12 -4.61 -8.48
CA ASN A 51 -8.17 -4.20 -9.50
C ASN A 51 -6.86 -3.69 -8.87
N TRP A 52 -6.92 -2.94 -7.76
CA TRP A 52 -5.72 -2.50 -7.04
C TRP A 52 -4.93 -3.66 -6.46
N LEU A 53 -5.61 -4.66 -5.89
CA LEU A 53 -4.99 -5.89 -5.39
C LEU A 53 -4.29 -6.68 -6.50
N LYS A 54 -4.87 -6.71 -7.72
CA LYS A 54 -4.30 -7.41 -8.88
C LYS A 54 -3.16 -6.65 -9.54
N LYS A 55 -3.26 -5.31 -9.64
CA LYS A 55 -2.28 -4.49 -10.37
C LYS A 55 -0.99 -4.25 -9.60
N ASN A 56 -0.83 -4.82 -8.40
CA ASN A 56 0.34 -4.72 -7.54
C ASN A 56 0.93 -3.31 -7.64
N THR A 57 0.14 -2.28 -7.31
CA THR A 57 0.43 -0.92 -7.76
C THR A 57 1.73 -0.44 -7.10
N GLU A 58 2.84 -0.63 -7.82
CA GLU A 58 4.24 -0.67 -7.37
C GLU A 58 4.78 0.62 -6.76
N ASN A 59 3.95 1.62 -6.46
CA ASN A 59 4.48 2.92 -6.10
C ASN A 59 3.81 3.68 -4.97
N GLN A 60 2.80 3.12 -4.30
CA GLN A 60 2.33 3.57 -2.97
C GLN A 60 1.01 2.85 -2.65
N ILE A 61 1.00 2.00 -1.64
CA ILE A 61 -0.24 1.64 -0.96
C ILE A 61 -0.79 2.91 -0.32
N ARG A 62 -2.04 3.26 -0.65
CA ARG A 62 -2.72 4.38 -0.01
C ARG A 62 -2.90 4.09 1.48
N TYR A 63 -2.63 5.07 2.33
CA TYR A 63 -2.75 4.93 3.77
C TYR A 63 -4.20 4.61 4.21
N ASP A 64 -5.20 5.24 3.57
CA ASP A 64 -6.62 4.93 3.79
C ASP A 64 -6.94 3.46 3.47
N PHE A 65 -6.37 2.94 2.40
CA PHE A 65 -6.54 1.55 1.98
C PHE A 65 -5.88 0.58 2.96
N LEU A 66 -4.67 0.89 3.44
CA LEU A 66 -3.99 0.10 4.45
C LEU A 66 -4.77 0.04 5.76
N LEU A 67 -5.27 1.18 6.25
CA LEU A 67 -6.07 1.26 7.46
C LEU A 67 -7.35 0.43 7.35
N ALA A 68 -8.04 0.52 6.22
CA ALA A 68 -9.25 -0.26 5.98
C ALA A 68 -8.98 -1.78 6.00
N ILE A 69 -7.85 -2.22 5.44
CA ILE A 69 -7.46 -3.63 5.49
C ILE A 69 -7.16 -4.05 6.93
N CYS A 70 -6.38 -3.26 7.67
CA CYS A 70 -6.06 -3.56 9.08
C CYS A 70 -7.33 -3.71 9.91
N GLN A 71 -8.29 -2.80 9.72
CA GLN A 71 -9.58 -2.82 10.43
C GLN A 71 -10.43 -4.05 10.08
N VAL A 72 -10.50 -4.44 8.80
CA VAL A 72 -11.33 -5.57 8.36
C VAL A 72 -10.68 -6.91 8.69
N THR A 73 -9.35 -6.98 8.68
CA THR A 73 -8.61 -8.22 8.94
C THR A 73 -8.25 -8.41 10.40
N ASP A 74 -8.52 -7.42 11.27
CA ASP A 74 -8.11 -7.37 12.68
C ASP A 74 -6.60 -7.66 12.84
N LYS A 75 -5.80 -7.05 11.95
CA LYS A 75 -4.35 -7.26 11.86
C LYS A 75 -3.60 -5.95 12.00
N GLU A 76 -2.40 -6.04 12.55
CA GLU A 76 -1.47 -4.92 12.61
C GLU A 76 -0.86 -4.62 11.23
N MET A 77 -0.41 -3.38 11.03
CA MET A 77 0.22 -2.98 9.75
C MET A 77 1.44 -3.86 9.40
N SER A 78 2.25 -4.25 10.39
CA SER A 78 3.40 -5.15 10.22
C SER A 78 3.02 -6.55 9.72
N GLU A 79 1.78 -6.98 9.98
CA GLU A 79 1.24 -8.24 9.48
C GLU A 79 0.65 -8.11 8.08
N VAL A 80 0.28 -6.90 7.68
CA VAL A 80 -0.38 -6.60 6.40
C VAL A 80 0.62 -6.22 5.32
N VAL A 81 1.68 -5.48 5.66
CA VAL A 81 2.67 -4.98 4.70
C VAL A 81 4.02 -5.67 4.79
N ILE A 82 4.76 -5.62 3.68
CA ILE A 82 6.19 -5.90 3.59
C ILE A 82 6.91 -4.63 3.18
N TYR A 83 8.05 -4.38 3.82
CA TYR A 83 8.95 -3.29 3.47
C TYR A 83 10.04 -3.85 2.57
N GLN A 84 10.11 -3.37 1.33
CA GLN A 84 11.24 -3.63 0.45
C GLN A 84 12.12 -2.39 0.44
N GLU A 85 13.32 -2.54 0.99
CA GLU A 85 14.42 -1.58 0.79
C GLU A 85 15.07 -1.91 -0.56
N ASN A 86 15.33 -0.87 -1.36
CA ASN A 86 15.80 -0.98 -2.74
C ASN A 86 17.18 -0.33 -2.89
#